data_AF-A0A0G1NL03-F1
#
_entry.id   AF-A0A0G1NL03-F1
#
_cell.length_a   1.000
_cell.length_b   1.000
_cell.length_c   1.000
_cell.angle_alpha   90.00
_cell.angle_beta   90.00
_cell.angle_gamma   90.00
#
_symmetry.space_group_name_H-M   'P 1'
#
loop_
_entity.id
_entity.type
_entity.pdbx_description
1 polymer ?
#
loop_
_entity_poly.entity_id
_entity_poly.type
_entity_poly.pdbx_seq_one_letter_code
_entity_poly.pdbx_strand_id
1 'polypeptide(L)'
;MDELKPIKLDTETAPTTTTNNQLPTKELPMEPVKKNFLVPSLIIVGILAGLSTGYFFAQKKLVASGGSVGTQLTQNPTSAGSVKVGETFGTKDEATFRDTAEGVLQPGGIDGEGSHHIERGANKSQWVYITSSVVDLDMFIGHRVEVWGETNQGKKAGWLMDVGKLKVLELNAAEINNIELAE
;
A
#
# COMPACT_ATOMS: atom_id res chain seq x y z
N MET A 1 82.97 33.40 -27.68
CA MET A 1 83.03 33.93 -26.31
C MET A 1 82.62 35.37 -26.40
N ASP A 2 81.48 35.74 -25.83
CA ASP A 2 81.19 37.10 -25.36
C ASP A 2 80.04 36.99 -24.35
N GLU A 3 80.14 37.84 -23.33
CA GLU A 3 79.76 37.60 -21.94
C GLU A 3 78.25 37.61 -21.65
N LEU A 4 77.84 36.69 -20.78
CA LEU A 4 76.54 36.70 -20.11
C LEU A 4 76.55 37.72 -18.95
N LYS A 5 75.49 38.53 -18.82
CA LYS A 5 75.07 39.05 -17.51
C LYS A 5 73.56 38.85 -17.29
N PRO A 6 73.17 38.33 -16.10
CA PRO A 6 71.83 37.82 -15.82
C PRO A 6 70.83 38.87 -15.31
N ILE A 7 69.56 38.56 -15.56
CA ILE A 7 68.34 39.25 -15.15
C ILE A 7 68.10 39.05 -13.64
N LYS A 8 67.80 40.13 -12.90
CA LYS A 8 67.27 40.15 -11.52
C LYS A 8 66.22 41.27 -11.48
N LEU A 9 64.92 41.01 -11.31
CA LEU A 9 64.20 40.52 -10.13
C LEU A 9 64.18 41.55 -9.00
N ASP A 10 63.21 42.43 -9.11
CA ASP A 10 62.84 43.50 -8.20
C ASP A 10 61.52 43.12 -7.49
N THR A 11 61.65 42.94 -6.18
CA THR A 11 60.60 42.80 -5.18
C THR A 11 60.62 44.09 -4.36
N GLU A 12 59.54 44.88 -4.33
CA GLU A 12 59.13 45.72 -3.18
C GLU A 12 57.70 46.27 -3.42
N THR A 13 56.65 45.78 -2.76
CA THR A 13 56.05 46.24 -1.48
C THR A 13 55.46 47.67 -1.49
N ALA A 14 54.15 47.78 -1.80
CA ALA A 14 53.02 48.64 -1.33
C ALA A 14 53.23 50.02 -0.61
N PRO A 15 52.21 50.91 -0.36
CA PRO A 15 50.87 51.17 -0.93
C PRO A 15 50.49 52.69 -1.13
N THR A 16 49.26 52.96 -1.59
CA THR A 16 48.41 54.18 -1.34
C THR A 16 48.70 55.51 -2.08
N THR A 17 47.78 55.94 -2.95
CA THR A 17 46.76 56.99 -2.65
C THR A 17 46.09 57.49 -3.93
N THR A 18 44.76 57.39 -3.90
CA THR A 18 43.74 57.76 -4.88
C THR A 18 43.84 59.20 -5.40
N THR A 19 43.82 59.38 -6.72
CA THR A 19 43.52 60.66 -7.38
C THR A 19 42.05 60.67 -7.82
N ASN A 20 41.32 61.66 -7.32
CA ASN A 20 39.94 62.01 -7.66
C ASN A 20 39.81 62.41 -9.13
N ASN A 21 38.85 61.83 -9.85
CA ASN A 21 38.34 62.38 -11.11
C ASN A 21 36.80 62.32 -11.07
N GLN A 22 36.18 63.47 -10.83
CA GLN A 22 34.74 63.65 -10.81
C GLN A 22 34.25 64.06 -12.21
N LEU A 23 33.41 63.22 -12.81
CA LEU A 23 32.69 63.48 -14.06
C LEU A 23 31.35 64.18 -13.70
N PRO A 24 30.82 65.11 -14.52
CA PRO A 24 29.58 65.82 -14.17
C PRO A 24 28.35 64.91 -14.38
N THR A 25 27.70 64.52 -13.30
CA THR A 25 26.44 63.74 -13.34
C THR A 25 25.26 64.67 -13.61
N LYS A 26 24.59 64.48 -14.76
CA LYS A 26 23.27 65.05 -15.05
C LYS A 26 22.23 64.16 -14.36
N GLU A 27 21.75 64.60 -13.21
CA GLU A 27 20.73 63.90 -12.44
C GLU A 27 19.38 63.95 -13.17
N LEU A 28 18.89 62.79 -13.59
CA LEU A 28 17.49 62.62 -13.98
C LEU A 28 16.69 62.31 -12.70
N PRO A 29 15.54 62.98 -12.47
CA PRO A 29 14.75 62.78 -11.27
C PRO A 29 14.24 61.32 -11.23
N MET A 30 14.68 60.58 -10.23
CA MET A 30 14.26 59.21 -9.98
C MET A 30 12.91 59.26 -9.28
N GLU A 31 11.82 58.87 -9.95
CA GLU A 31 10.52 58.74 -9.30
C GLU A 31 10.57 57.66 -8.20
N PRO A 32 9.86 57.85 -7.07
CA PRO A 32 9.82 56.88 -6.00
C PRO A 32 9.11 55.61 -6.45
N VAL A 33 9.84 54.51 -6.58
CA VAL A 33 9.27 53.19 -6.90
C VAL A 33 8.33 52.77 -5.77
N LYS A 34 7.03 52.80 -6.05
CA LYS A 34 6.00 52.36 -5.10
C LYS A 34 6.14 50.84 -4.90
N LYS A 35 6.45 50.42 -3.67
CA LYS A 35 6.72 49.01 -3.34
C LYS A 35 5.44 48.17 -3.42
N ASN A 36 5.22 47.53 -4.57
CA ASN A 36 4.09 46.61 -4.78
C ASN A 36 4.41 45.23 -4.19
N PHE A 37 4.10 45.03 -2.90
CA PHE A 37 4.18 43.74 -2.21
C PHE A 37 3.22 42.66 -2.73
N LEU A 38 2.34 43.02 -3.67
CA LEU A 38 1.32 42.13 -4.23
C LEU A 38 1.97 40.94 -4.98
N VAL A 39 3.06 41.19 -5.70
CA VAL A 39 3.77 40.15 -6.47
C VAL A 39 4.47 39.11 -5.58
N PRO A 40 5.30 39.46 -4.57
CA PRO A 40 5.90 38.46 -3.69
C PRO A 40 4.87 37.75 -2.80
N SER A 41 3.78 38.43 -2.42
CA SER A 41 2.67 37.81 -1.67
C SER A 41 1.98 36.72 -2.50
N LEU A 42 1.70 36.98 -3.77
CA LEU A 42 1.06 36.01 -4.67
C LEU A 42 1.91 34.74 -4.86
N ILE A 43 3.23 34.89 -4.95
CA ILE A 43 4.17 33.76 -5.09
C ILE A 43 4.15 32.89 -3.82
N ILE A 44 4.19 33.51 -2.63
CA ILE A 44 4.15 32.78 -1.35
C ILE A 44 2.83 32.02 -1.19
N VAL A 45 1.71 32.64 -1.54
CA VAL A 45 0.39 31.99 -1.52
C VAL A 45 0.35 30.81 -2.50
N GLY A 46 0.93 30.95 -3.69
CA GLY A 46 1.02 29.87 -4.68
C GLY A 46 1.81 28.65 -4.16
N ILE A 47 2.93 28.88 -3.47
CA ILE A 47 3.75 27.80 -2.89
C ILE A 47 2.99 27.09 -1.76
N LEU A 48 2.36 27.84 -0.86
CA LEU A 48 1.58 27.27 0.25
C LEU A 48 0.33 26.52 -0.26
N ALA A 49 -0.34 27.03 -1.28
CA ALA A 49 -1.45 26.36 -1.95
C ALA A 49 -0.99 25.06 -2.63
N GLY A 50 0.18 25.05 -3.28
CA GLY A 50 0.76 23.87 -3.91
C GLY A 50 1.13 22.77 -2.89
N LEU A 51 1.78 23.15 -1.79
CA LEU A 51 2.13 22.20 -0.71
C LEU A 51 0.90 21.65 0.01
N SER A 52 -0.08 22.50 0.32
CA SER A 52 -1.33 22.05 0.94
C SER A 52 -2.16 21.15 0.02
N THR A 53 -2.28 21.48 -1.26
CA THR A 53 -2.98 20.65 -2.25
C THR A 53 -2.25 19.32 -2.48
N GLY A 54 -0.92 19.34 -2.61
CA GLY A 54 -0.11 18.14 -2.76
C GLY A 54 -0.20 17.22 -1.54
N TYR A 55 -0.11 17.78 -0.33
CA TYR A 55 -0.27 17.02 0.91
C TYR A 55 -1.68 16.45 1.07
N PHE A 56 -2.72 17.24 0.80
CA PHE A 56 -4.10 16.80 0.93
C PHE A 56 -4.48 15.75 -0.13
N PHE A 57 -3.94 15.85 -1.34
CA PHE A 57 -4.11 14.85 -2.39
C PHE A 57 -3.34 13.56 -2.09
N ALA A 58 -2.12 13.65 -1.54
CA ALA A 58 -1.37 12.49 -1.07
C ALA A 58 -2.06 11.80 0.11
N GLN A 59 -2.60 12.56 1.07
CA GLN A 59 -3.42 12.04 2.16
C GLN A 59 -4.70 11.39 1.65
N LYS A 60 -5.40 12.00 0.68
CA LYS A 60 -6.56 11.37 0.03
C LYS A 60 -6.21 10.11 -0.75
N LYS A 61 -5.03 10.02 -1.38
CA LYS A 61 -4.57 8.78 -2.03
C LYS A 61 -4.20 7.71 -0.99
N LEU A 62 -3.62 8.10 0.14
CA LEU A 62 -3.30 7.23 1.26
C LEU A 62 -4.54 6.74 2.04
N VAL A 63 -5.56 7.60 2.17
CA VAL A 63 -6.89 7.28 2.73
C VAL A 63 -7.75 6.55 1.70
N ALA A 64 -7.61 6.82 0.40
CA ALA A 64 -8.21 5.99 -0.66
C ALA A 64 -7.54 4.59 -0.73
N SER A 65 -6.26 4.48 -0.36
CA SER A 65 -5.60 3.20 -0.09
C SER A 65 -5.77 2.70 1.35
N GLY A 66 -6.58 3.40 2.15
CA GLY A 66 -6.83 3.16 3.57
C GLY A 66 -8.32 3.09 3.85
N GLY A 67 -8.94 1.97 3.45
CA GLY A 67 -10.28 1.61 3.90
C GLY A 67 -11.43 2.22 3.09
N SER A 68 -11.52 1.84 1.81
CA SER A 68 -12.84 1.71 1.19
C SER A 68 -13.31 0.28 1.42
N VAL A 69 -14.46 0.12 2.10
CA VAL A 69 -15.20 -1.14 2.26
C VAL A 69 -15.77 -1.54 0.89
N GLY A 70 -14.89 -2.00 0.01
CA GLY A 70 -15.22 -2.26 -1.39
C GLY A 70 -14.07 -2.96 -2.10
N THR A 71 -14.09 -4.29 -2.06
CA THR A 71 -13.51 -5.19 -3.07
C THR A 71 -12.04 -4.92 -3.45
N GLN A 72 -11.20 -4.53 -2.49
CA GLN A 72 -9.76 -4.67 -2.63
C GLN A 72 -9.36 -6.01 -2.02
N LEU A 73 -8.71 -6.86 -2.80
CA LEU A 73 -8.19 -8.13 -2.31
C LEU A 73 -7.02 -7.84 -1.39
N THR A 74 -7.09 -8.35 -0.17
CA THR A 74 -5.99 -8.32 0.78
C THR A 74 -5.00 -9.40 0.38
N GLN A 75 -3.71 -9.08 0.44
CA GLN A 75 -2.67 -10.11 0.33
C GLN A 75 -2.77 -11.07 1.51
N ASN A 76 -2.29 -12.30 1.32
CA ASN A 76 -2.35 -13.33 2.34
C ASN A 76 -1.82 -12.81 3.70
N PRO A 77 -2.50 -13.08 4.82
CA PRO A 77 -2.10 -12.56 6.12
C PRO A 77 -0.68 -13.01 6.47
N THR A 78 0.05 -12.17 7.21
CA THR A 78 1.42 -12.49 7.69
C THR A 78 1.40 -13.31 8.99
N SER A 79 0.28 -13.32 9.70
CA SER A 79 0.04 -14.13 10.90
C SER A 79 -1.47 -14.40 11.07
N ALA A 80 -1.83 -15.55 11.65
CA ALA A 80 -3.25 -15.92 11.86
C ALA A 80 -4.01 -14.88 12.72
N GLY A 81 -3.33 -14.22 13.67
CA GLY A 81 -3.93 -13.17 14.51
C GLY A 81 -4.14 -11.82 13.82
N SER A 82 -3.74 -11.65 12.56
CA SER A 82 -3.92 -10.39 11.81
C SER A 82 -5.20 -10.34 10.98
N VAL A 83 -5.93 -11.46 10.90
CA VAL A 83 -7.14 -11.61 10.09
C VAL A 83 -8.31 -10.86 10.69
N LYS A 84 -9.06 -10.11 9.87
CA LYS A 84 -10.26 -9.39 10.30
C LYS A 84 -11.51 -9.85 9.57
N VAL A 85 -12.65 -9.75 10.26
CA VAL A 85 -13.97 -9.98 9.66
C VAL A 85 -14.20 -9.02 8.50
N GLY A 86 -14.71 -9.55 7.39
CA GLY A 86 -15.03 -8.80 6.18
C GLY A 86 -13.86 -8.64 5.21
N GLU A 87 -12.65 -9.09 5.56
CA GLU A 87 -11.52 -9.11 4.63
C GLU A 87 -11.69 -10.23 3.59
N THR A 88 -11.33 -9.91 2.35
CA THR A 88 -11.37 -10.84 1.22
C THR A 88 -9.96 -11.04 0.67
N PHE A 89 -9.55 -12.30 0.52
CA PHE A 89 -8.24 -12.74 0.05
C PHE A 89 -8.39 -13.55 -1.24
N GLY A 90 -7.30 -13.64 -2.01
CA GLY A 90 -7.24 -14.46 -3.23
C GLY A 90 -7.35 -13.65 -4.52
N THR A 91 -8.06 -14.17 -5.51
CA THR A 91 -8.21 -13.58 -6.85
C THR A 91 -9.60 -12.99 -7.13
N LYS A 92 -9.67 -12.05 -8.08
CA LYS A 92 -10.89 -11.39 -8.55
C LYS A 92 -11.55 -12.15 -9.71
N ASP A 93 -10.97 -13.27 -10.11
CA ASP A 93 -11.47 -14.08 -11.23
C ASP A 93 -12.69 -14.92 -10.85
N GLU A 94 -13.81 -14.23 -10.62
CA GLU A 94 -15.11 -14.87 -10.32
C GLU A 94 -15.68 -15.62 -11.54
N ALA A 95 -15.12 -15.41 -12.74
CA ALA A 95 -15.55 -16.13 -13.93
C ALA A 95 -15.05 -17.57 -13.95
N THR A 96 -13.89 -17.85 -13.35
CA THR A 96 -13.37 -19.21 -13.14
C THR A 96 -13.92 -19.80 -11.83
N PHE A 97 -13.89 -19.02 -10.75
CA PHE A 97 -14.34 -19.45 -9.42
C PHE A 97 -15.81 -19.07 -9.17
N ARG A 98 -16.72 -19.81 -9.80
CA ARG A 98 -18.16 -19.51 -9.82
C ARG A 98 -18.96 -20.10 -8.66
N ASP A 99 -18.47 -21.19 -8.09
CA ASP A 99 -19.17 -21.90 -7.04
C ASP A 99 -18.82 -21.30 -5.68
N THR A 100 -19.78 -21.35 -4.75
CA THR A 100 -19.59 -20.83 -3.40
C THR A 100 -19.89 -21.86 -2.34
N ALA A 101 -19.12 -21.81 -1.25
CA ALA A 101 -19.40 -22.56 -0.04
C ALA A 101 -19.14 -21.69 1.19
N GLU A 102 -19.94 -21.90 2.22
CA GLU A 102 -19.88 -21.15 3.46
C GLU A 102 -19.95 -22.11 4.64
N GLY A 103 -19.09 -21.91 5.63
CA GLY A 103 -19.05 -22.72 6.84
C GLY A 103 -17.76 -22.51 7.63
N VAL A 104 -17.50 -23.39 8.59
CA VAL A 104 -16.28 -23.33 9.42
C VAL A 104 -15.16 -24.06 8.69
N LEU A 105 -14.03 -23.39 8.46
CA LEU A 105 -12.88 -23.99 7.83
C LEU A 105 -12.13 -24.87 8.82
N GLN A 106 -11.86 -26.12 8.45
CA GLN A 106 -11.13 -27.09 9.24
C GLN A 106 -10.02 -27.76 8.40
N PRO A 107 -8.92 -28.19 9.04
CA PRO A 107 -7.84 -28.88 8.36
C PRO A 107 -8.24 -30.32 7.98
N GLY A 108 -7.66 -30.82 6.89
CA GLY A 108 -7.80 -32.21 6.47
C GLY A 108 -8.75 -32.43 5.31
N GLY A 109 -8.41 -33.40 4.47
CA GLY A 109 -9.22 -33.88 3.35
C GLY A 109 -9.95 -35.20 3.64
N ILE A 110 -10.44 -35.85 2.59
CA ILE A 110 -11.02 -37.20 2.63
C ILE A 110 -10.28 -38.14 1.69
N ASP A 111 -9.75 -39.24 2.21
CA ASP A 111 -9.08 -40.30 1.43
C ASP A 111 -8.02 -39.78 0.43
N GLY A 112 -7.29 -38.72 0.80
CA GLY A 112 -6.28 -38.09 -0.04
C GLY A 112 -6.80 -37.04 -1.03
N GLU A 113 -8.09 -36.69 -0.99
CA GLU A 113 -8.70 -35.61 -1.75
C GLU A 113 -8.96 -34.39 -0.86
N GLY A 114 -8.58 -33.20 -1.34
CA GLY A 114 -8.66 -31.97 -0.57
C GLY A 114 -7.54 -31.86 0.46
N SER A 115 -7.18 -30.62 0.77
CA SER A 115 -6.24 -30.29 1.87
C SER A 115 -6.99 -29.92 3.15
N HIS A 116 -8.18 -29.36 2.98
CA HIS A 116 -9.03 -28.79 4.01
C HIS A 116 -10.48 -29.14 3.72
N HIS A 117 -11.36 -28.86 4.66
CA HIS A 117 -12.80 -28.96 4.45
C HIS A 117 -13.55 -27.83 5.14
N ILE A 118 -14.73 -27.54 4.61
CA ILE A 118 -15.68 -26.61 5.20
C ILE A 118 -16.78 -27.43 5.84
N GLU A 119 -16.89 -27.32 7.15
CA GLU A 119 -17.96 -27.94 7.91
C GLU A 119 -19.25 -27.14 7.72
N ARG A 120 -20.25 -27.81 7.13
CA ARG A 120 -21.59 -27.28 6.91
C ARG A 120 -22.58 -28.16 7.63
N GLY A 121 -23.11 -27.69 8.74
CA GLY A 121 -23.99 -28.49 9.58
C GLY A 121 -23.27 -29.65 10.28
N ALA A 122 -24.03 -30.51 10.95
CA ALA A 122 -23.49 -31.52 11.85
C ALA A 122 -22.92 -32.77 11.16
N ASN A 123 -23.25 -33.00 9.88
CA ASN A 123 -22.95 -34.27 9.20
C ASN A 123 -21.86 -34.13 8.14
N LYS A 124 -20.95 -35.12 8.10
CA LYS A 124 -19.84 -35.18 7.13
C LYS A 124 -20.26 -35.22 5.67
N SER A 125 -21.49 -35.67 5.38
CA SER A 125 -22.03 -35.70 4.02
C SER A 125 -22.31 -34.32 3.44
N GLN A 126 -22.37 -33.29 4.28
CA GLN A 126 -22.62 -31.91 3.89
C GLN A 126 -21.33 -31.10 3.78
N TRP A 127 -20.19 -31.69 4.18
CA TRP A 127 -18.90 -31.02 4.15
C TRP A 127 -18.41 -30.83 2.72
N VAL A 128 -17.71 -29.72 2.50
CA VAL A 128 -17.09 -29.41 1.21
C VAL A 128 -15.59 -29.54 1.37
N TYR A 129 -15.00 -30.47 0.63
CA TYR A 129 -13.55 -30.66 0.64
C TYR A 129 -12.92 -29.69 -0.34
N ILE A 130 -11.88 -29.00 0.09
CA ILE A 130 -11.27 -27.93 -0.67
C ILE A 130 -9.77 -28.08 -0.80
N THR A 131 -9.27 -27.67 -1.95
CA THR A 131 -7.86 -27.36 -2.19
C THR A 131 -7.77 -25.88 -2.49
N SER A 132 -6.67 -25.23 -2.14
CA SER A 132 -6.46 -23.84 -2.49
C SER A 132 -5.32 -23.71 -3.49
N SER A 133 -5.58 -22.96 -4.55
CA SER A 133 -4.58 -22.60 -5.56
C SER A 133 -3.94 -21.23 -5.33
N VAL A 134 -4.55 -20.38 -4.49
CA VAL A 134 -4.15 -18.95 -4.39
C VAL A 134 -3.95 -18.48 -2.94
N VAL A 135 -4.74 -18.98 -2.00
CA VAL A 135 -4.81 -18.50 -0.61
C VAL A 135 -4.21 -19.54 0.33
N ASP A 136 -3.48 -19.13 1.36
CA ASP A 136 -3.07 -20.07 2.41
C ASP A 136 -4.25 -20.31 3.36
N LEU A 137 -4.81 -21.52 3.34
CA LEU A 137 -5.98 -21.89 4.14
C LEU A 137 -5.65 -22.08 5.62
N ASP A 138 -4.40 -22.42 5.94
CA ASP A 138 -3.96 -22.70 7.32
C ASP A 138 -4.16 -21.47 8.22
N MET A 139 -4.09 -20.29 7.61
CA MET A 139 -4.23 -19.00 8.28
C MET A 139 -5.67 -18.68 8.72
N PHE A 140 -6.65 -19.45 8.27
CA PHE A 140 -8.08 -19.22 8.50
C PHE A 140 -8.79 -20.38 9.20
N ILE A 141 -8.04 -21.38 9.67
CA ILE A 141 -8.59 -22.53 10.38
C ILE A 141 -9.40 -22.07 11.61
N GLY A 142 -10.56 -22.66 11.80
CA GLY A 142 -11.46 -22.35 12.91
C GLY A 142 -12.32 -21.10 12.71
N HIS A 143 -12.11 -20.35 11.62
CA HIS A 143 -12.94 -19.20 11.25
C HIS A 143 -14.11 -19.64 10.36
N ARG A 144 -15.20 -18.87 10.41
CA ARG A 144 -16.30 -19.02 9.47
C ARG A 144 -15.98 -18.21 8.22
N VAL A 145 -15.94 -18.87 7.09
CA VAL A 145 -15.52 -18.27 5.82
C VAL A 145 -16.54 -18.54 4.72
N GLU A 146 -16.61 -17.61 3.79
CA GLU A 146 -17.24 -17.79 2.48
C GLU A 146 -16.10 -17.96 1.46
N VAL A 147 -16.11 -19.06 0.73
CA VAL A 147 -15.11 -19.34 -0.31
C VAL A 147 -15.78 -19.34 -1.68
N TRP A 148 -15.01 -18.92 -2.68
CA TRP A 148 -15.37 -19.07 -4.08
C TRP A 148 -14.35 -19.96 -4.77
N GLY A 149 -14.86 -20.91 -5.52
CA GLY A 149 -14.06 -21.93 -6.15
C GLY A 149 -14.67 -22.48 -7.44
N GLU A 150 -13.95 -23.43 -8.02
CA GLU A 150 -14.43 -24.28 -9.11
C GLU A 150 -14.67 -25.69 -8.56
N THR A 151 -15.91 -26.17 -8.65
CA THR A 151 -16.25 -27.52 -8.21
C THR A 151 -15.69 -28.56 -9.17
N ASN A 152 -14.94 -29.49 -8.60
CA ASN A 152 -14.34 -30.62 -9.30
C ASN A 152 -15.04 -31.92 -8.95
N GLN A 153 -14.95 -32.90 -9.86
CA GLN A 153 -15.44 -34.25 -9.60
C GLN A 153 -14.45 -35.00 -8.70
N GLY A 154 -14.81 -35.19 -7.43
CA GLY A 154 -14.08 -36.04 -6.49
C GLY A 154 -14.35 -37.52 -6.74
N LYS A 155 -13.38 -38.39 -6.46
CA LYS A 155 -13.58 -39.85 -6.46
C LYS A 155 -14.18 -40.31 -5.13
N LYS A 156 -13.93 -39.57 -4.05
CA LYS A 156 -14.30 -39.88 -2.67
C LYS A 156 -15.08 -38.74 -2.04
N ALA A 157 -14.63 -37.51 -2.25
CA ALA A 157 -15.35 -36.32 -1.82
C ALA A 157 -16.67 -36.19 -2.59
N GLY A 158 -17.79 -36.09 -1.86
CA GLY A 158 -19.09 -35.77 -2.45
C GLY A 158 -19.14 -34.37 -3.06
N TRP A 159 -18.35 -33.45 -2.50
CA TRP A 159 -18.09 -32.13 -3.04
C TRP A 159 -16.61 -31.80 -2.86
N LEU A 160 -15.90 -31.71 -3.99
CA LEU A 160 -14.51 -31.25 -4.05
C LEU A 160 -14.46 -29.92 -4.79
N MET A 161 -13.71 -28.94 -4.29
CA MET A 161 -13.62 -27.62 -4.92
C MET A 161 -12.21 -27.06 -4.83
N ASP A 162 -11.75 -26.41 -5.91
CA ASP A 162 -10.52 -25.61 -5.88
C ASP A 162 -10.84 -24.14 -5.60
N VAL A 163 -10.24 -23.57 -4.56
CA VAL A 163 -10.57 -22.25 -4.03
C VAL A 163 -9.60 -21.19 -4.56
N GLY A 164 -10.16 -20.16 -5.17
CA GLY A 164 -9.43 -18.99 -5.65
C GLY A 164 -9.63 -17.73 -4.80
N LYS A 165 -10.73 -17.64 -4.04
CA LYS A 165 -11.08 -16.47 -3.23
C LYS A 165 -11.72 -16.88 -1.92
N LEU A 166 -11.40 -16.17 -0.84
CA LEU A 166 -11.91 -16.43 0.51
C LEU A 166 -12.26 -15.12 1.19
N LYS A 167 -13.41 -15.07 1.87
CA LYS A 167 -13.86 -13.96 2.69
C LYS A 167 -14.13 -14.45 4.10
N VAL A 168 -13.65 -13.69 5.09
CA VAL A 168 -13.86 -14.01 6.49
C VAL A 168 -15.19 -13.44 6.95
N LEU A 169 -16.09 -14.30 7.40
CA LEU A 169 -17.39 -13.90 7.93
C LEU A 169 -17.38 -13.76 9.45
N GLU A 170 -16.65 -14.64 10.14
CA GLU A 170 -16.58 -14.67 11.60
C GLU A 170 -15.25 -15.27 12.07
N LEU A 171 -14.70 -14.75 13.16
CA LEU A 171 -13.47 -15.26 13.77
C LEU A 171 -13.82 -16.30 14.83
N ASN A 172 -12.98 -17.34 14.94
CA ASN A 172 -13.05 -18.39 15.97
C ASN A 172 -14.42 -19.08 16.13
N ALA A 173 -15.18 -19.23 15.04
CA ALA A 173 -16.49 -19.88 15.06
C ALA A 173 -16.44 -21.34 15.58
N ALA A 174 -15.33 -22.05 15.38
CA ALA A 174 -15.15 -23.40 15.92
C ALA A 174 -15.16 -23.44 17.46
N GLU A 175 -14.69 -22.38 18.14
CA GLU A 175 -14.68 -22.31 19.60
C GLU A 175 -16.08 -21.99 20.15
N ILE A 176 -16.86 -21.16 19.45
CA ILE A 176 -18.23 -20.77 19.84
C ILE A 176 -19.17 -21.99 19.83
N ASN A 177 -19.10 -22.82 18.80
CA ASN A 177 -19.96 -24.01 18.67
C ASN A 177 -19.72 -25.05 19.79
N ASN A 178 -18.52 -25.08 20.37
CA ASN A 178 -18.20 -25.98 21.48
C ASN A 178 -18.72 -25.48 22.84
N ILE A 179 -19.08 -24.20 22.95
CA ILE A 179 -19.65 -23.61 24.17
C ILE A 179 -21.17 -23.83 24.22
N GLU A 180 -21.86 -23.77 23.07
CA GLU A 180 -23.32 -23.93 22.99
C GLU A 180 -23.79 -25.38 23.22
N LEU A 181 -22.94 -26.38 23.00
CA LEU A 181 -23.25 -27.81 23.22
C LEU A 181 -23.11 -28.26 24.69
N ALA A 182 -22.78 -27.35 25.61
CA ALA A 182 -22.47 -27.67 27.01
C ALA A 182 -23.58 -27.33 28.02
N GLU A 183 -24.79 -26.93 27.60
CA GLU A 183 -25.95 -26.68 28.47
C GLU A 183 -27.04 -27.77 28.40
#